data_AF-A0A7V2EXQ7-F1
#
_entry.id   AF-A0A7V2EXQ7-F1
#
_cell.length_a   1.000
_cell.length_b   1.000
_cell.length_c   1.000
_cell.angle_alpha   90.00
_cell.angle_beta   90.00
_cell.angle_gamma   90.00
#
_symmetry.space_group_name_H-M   'P 1'
#
loop_
_entity.id
_entity.type
_entity.pdbx_description
1 polymer ?
#
loop_
_entity_poly.entity_id
_entity_poly.type
_entity_poly.pdbx_seq_one_letter_code
_entity_poly.pdbx_strand_id
1 'polypeptide(L)'
;VETLMAGVEMTLRDLLNTFEKTGIKQIQAMDQPFDHNLHEALFEMEDPDKPAGTVVQIVQQGYTLRDRLLRPTKVGVSKGGPKAAAPSTPEEPLASEQAVAENAPEQTKAYEQGAENPGSHVDEEL
;
A
#
# COMPACT_ATOMS: atom_id res chain seq x y z
N VAL A 1 -12.41 -28.29 -31.54
CA VAL A 1 -12.31 -27.08 -30.67
C VAL A 1 -10.97 -26.36 -30.87
N GLU A 2 -9.87 -27.10 -31.07
CA GLU A 2 -8.53 -26.56 -31.33
C GLU A 2 -8.46 -25.53 -32.47
N THR A 3 -9.09 -25.80 -33.61
CA THR A 3 -9.11 -24.86 -34.76
C THR A 3 -9.77 -23.53 -34.43
N LEU A 4 -10.81 -23.54 -33.58
CA LEU A 4 -11.48 -22.32 -33.14
C LEU A 4 -10.58 -21.52 -32.18
N MET A 5 -9.94 -22.18 -31.21
CA MET A 5 -8.98 -21.54 -30.31
C MET A 5 -7.84 -20.88 -31.08
N ALA A 6 -7.29 -21.57 -32.09
CA ALA A 6 -6.24 -21.03 -32.95
C ALA A 6 -6.70 -19.76 -33.69
N GLY A 7 -7.90 -19.75 -34.27
CA GLY A 7 -8.46 -18.57 -34.94
C GLY A 7 -8.67 -17.38 -33.99
N VAL A 8 -9.11 -17.64 -32.75
CA VAL A 8 -9.27 -16.61 -31.72
C VAL A 8 -7.91 -16.03 -31.31
N GLU A 9 -6.89 -16.88 -31.13
CA GLU A 9 -5.54 -16.43 -30.80
C GLU A 9 -4.93 -15.58 -31.92
N MET A 10 -5.12 -15.97 -33.19
CA MET A 10 -4.67 -15.18 -34.35
C MET A 10 -5.31 -13.79 -34.35
N THR A 11 -6.62 -13.73 -34.13
CA THR A 11 -7.36 -12.46 -34.09
C THR A 11 -6.89 -11.57 -32.93
N LEU A 12 -6.65 -12.17 -31.76
CA LEU A 12 -6.11 -11.45 -30.60
C LEU A 12 -4.72 -10.86 -30.91
N ARG A 13 -3.85 -11.63 -31.56
CA ARG A 13 -2.52 -11.19 -31.94
C ARG A 13 -2.57 -10.01 -32.92
N ASP A 14 -3.44 -10.08 -33.92
CA ASP A 14 -3.62 -9.01 -34.91
C ASP A 14 -4.18 -7.73 -34.27
N LEU A 15 -5.09 -7.87 -33.31
CA LEU A 15 -5.62 -6.76 -32.53
C LEU A 15 -4.50 -6.08 -31.71
N LEU A 16 -3.69 -6.85 -30.98
CA LEU A 16 -2.57 -6.32 -30.20
C LEU A 16 -1.52 -5.64 -31.09
N ASN A 17 -1.18 -6.23 -32.22
CA ASN A 17 -0.28 -5.63 -33.21
C ASN A 17 -0.83 -4.29 -33.74
N THR A 18 -2.14 -4.17 -33.89
CA THR A 18 -2.78 -2.92 -34.34
C THR A 18 -2.77 -1.86 -33.23
N PHE A 19 -2.98 -2.27 -31.98
CA PHE A 19 -2.85 -1.39 -30.82
C PHE A 19 -1.45 -0.78 -30.75
N GLU A 20 -0.40 -1.59 -30.86
CA GLU A 20 0.99 -1.10 -30.82
C GLU A 20 1.28 -0.08 -31.93
N LYS A 21 0.84 -0.34 -33.16
CA LYS A 21 0.98 0.58 -34.30
C LYS A 21 0.30 1.94 -34.08
N THR A 22 -0.82 1.95 -33.36
CA THR A 22 -1.56 3.19 -33.03
C THR A 22 -1.04 3.87 -31.77
N GLY A 23 -0.03 3.30 -31.12
CA GLY A 23 0.60 3.81 -29.90
C GLY A 23 -0.08 3.33 -28.61
N ILE A 24 -1.00 2.38 -28.67
CA ILE A 24 -1.56 1.73 -27.49
C ILE A 24 -0.62 0.60 -27.06
N LYS A 25 -0.11 0.66 -25.83
CA LYS A 25 0.80 -0.34 -25.27
C LYS A 25 0.20 -1.00 -24.04
N GLN A 26 0.35 -2.32 -23.95
CA GLN A 26 -0.03 -3.06 -22.75
C GLN A 26 0.96 -2.77 -21.61
N ILE A 27 0.44 -2.57 -20.41
CA ILE A 27 1.25 -2.36 -19.20
C ILE A 27 1.71 -3.72 -18.69
N GLN A 28 3.03 -3.94 -18.66
CA GLN A 28 3.63 -5.17 -18.13
C GLN A 28 3.75 -5.05 -16.61
N ALA A 29 2.78 -5.59 -15.89
CA ALA A 29 2.69 -5.46 -14.44
C ALA A 29 3.17 -6.69 -13.67
N MET A 30 3.15 -7.90 -14.26
CA MET A 30 3.54 -9.13 -13.53
C MET A 30 4.98 -9.03 -13.04
N ASP A 31 5.22 -9.43 -11.79
CA ASP A 31 6.53 -9.46 -11.15
C ASP A 31 7.24 -8.09 -11.08
N GLN A 32 6.50 -7.01 -11.32
CA GLN A 32 6.98 -5.65 -11.17
C GLN A 32 6.56 -5.06 -9.82
N PRO A 33 7.31 -4.09 -9.28
CA PRO A 33 6.86 -3.32 -8.14
C PRO A 33 5.58 -2.55 -8.48
N PHE A 34 4.71 -2.40 -7.49
CA PHE A 34 3.46 -1.68 -7.65
C PHE A 34 3.68 -0.18 -7.85
N ASP A 35 3.26 0.34 -9.02
CA ASP A 35 3.22 1.77 -9.32
C ASP A 35 1.77 2.30 -9.27
N HIS A 36 1.51 3.26 -8.40
CA HIS A 36 0.20 3.89 -8.21
C HIS A 36 -0.32 4.62 -9.46
N ASN A 37 0.57 5.05 -10.35
CA ASN A 37 0.17 5.74 -11.58
C ASN A 37 -0.33 4.79 -12.67
N LEU A 38 0.09 3.52 -12.63
CA LEU A 38 -0.17 2.54 -13.68
C LEU A 38 -1.05 1.39 -13.21
N HIS A 39 -1.13 1.15 -11.91
CA HIS A 39 -1.77 0.00 -11.31
C HIS A 39 -2.87 0.39 -10.31
N GLU A 40 -3.90 -0.45 -10.26
CA GLU A 40 -5.00 -0.39 -9.30
C GLU A 40 -4.99 -1.71 -8.51
N ALA A 41 -4.60 -1.66 -7.23
CA ALA A 41 -4.57 -2.84 -6.36
C ALA A 41 -6.00 -3.16 -5.89
N LEU A 42 -6.48 -4.36 -6.21
CA LEU A 42 -7.81 -4.83 -5.78
C LEU A 42 -7.76 -5.59 -4.46
N PHE A 43 -6.68 -6.33 -4.23
CA PHE A 43 -6.47 -7.13 -3.03
C PHE A 43 -4.98 -7.41 -2.83
N GLU A 44 -4.66 -7.86 -1.63
CA GLU A 44 -3.32 -8.28 -1.26
C GLU A 44 -3.32 -9.78 -0.94
N MET A 45 -2.28 -10.48 -1.36
CA MET A 45 -2.11 -11.92 -1.13
C MET A 45 -0.78 -12.18 -0.43
N GLU A 46 -0.74 -13.20 0.43
CA GLU A 46 0.51 -13.68 1.02
C GLU A 46 1.26 -14.51 -0.03
N ASP A 47 2.41 -14.02 -0.47
CA ASP A 47 3.31 -14.74 -1.37
C ASP A 47 4.71 -14.72 -0.73
N PRO A 48 5.21 -15.87 -0.22
CA PRO A 48 6.50 -15.93 0.43
C PRO A 48 7.69 -15.76 -0.52
N ASP A 49 7.48 -15.96 -1.81
CA ASP A 49 8.54 -15.93 -2.82
C ASP A 49 8.81 -14.51 -3.35
N LYS A 50 7.85 -13.59 -3.17
CA LYS A 50 7.95 -12.22 -3.68
C LYS A 50 7.90 -11.18 -2.55
N PRO A 51 8.69 -10.10 -2.64
CA PRO A 51 8.70 -9.06 -1.63
C PRO A 51 7.36 -8.31 -1.58
N ALA A 52 7.07 -7.70 -0.43
CA ALA A 52 5.89 -6.87 -0.22
C ALA A 52 5.81 -5.75 -1.28
N GLY A 53 4.61 -5.49 -1.79
CA GLY A 53 4.36 -4.48 -2.82
C GLY A 53 4.68 -4.93 -4.26
N THR A 54 5.01 -6.20 -4.49
CA THR A 54 5.17 -6.77 -5.85
C THR A 54 3.83 -7.22 -6.41
N VAL A 55 3.57 -6.97 -7.68
CA VAL A 55 2.38 -7.51 -8.37
C VAL A 55 2.52 -9.01 -8.55
N VAL A 56 1.61 -9.77 -7.94
CA VAL A 56 1.58 -11.25 -8.00
C VAL A 56 0.60 -11.76 -9.04
N GLN A 57 -0.47 -11.00 -9.31
CA GLN A 57 -1.54 -11.42 -10.20
C GLN A 57 -2.12 -10.23 -10.96
N ILE A 58 -2.37 -10.41 -12.26
CA ILE A 58 -3.15 -9.47 -13.07
C ILE A 58 -4.56 -10.03 -13.22
N VAL A 59 -5.54 -9.30 -12.70
CA VAL A 59 -6.96 -9.59 -12.88
C VAL A 59 -7.44 -9.04 -14.22
N GLN A 60 -6.95 -7.85 -14.59
CA GLN A 60 -7.30 -7.20 -15.85
C GLN A 60 -6.12 -6.39 -16.38
N GLN A 61 -5.75 -6.64 -17.64
CA GLN A 61 -4.63 -5.95 -18.31
C GLN A 61 -4.86 -4.44 -18.40
N GLY A 62 -3.85 -3.62 -18.10
CA GLY A 62 -3.88 -2.18 -18.32
C GLY A 62 -3.28 -1.80 -19.66
N TYR A 63 -3.61 -0.59 -20.13
CA TYR A 63 -3.09 -0.05 -21.39
C TYR A 63 -2.75 1.43 -21.24
N THR A 64 -1.70 1.86 -21.94
CA THR A 64 -1.32 3.26 -22.13
C THR A 64 -1.52 3.63 -23.59
N LEU A 65 -1.87 4.89 -23.86
CA LEU A 65 -1.87 5.46 -25.20
C LEU A 65 -0.73 6.48 -25.25
N ARG A 66 0.35 6.12 -25.93
CA ARG A 66 1.63 6.84 -25.90
C ARG A 66 2.10 6.99 -24.45
N ASP A 67 2.09 8.19 -23.90
CA ASP A 67 2.53 8.47 -22.53
C ASP A 67 1.36 8.70 -21.55
N ARG A 68 0.12 8.56 -22.02
CA ARG A 68 -1.08 8.77 -21.20
C ARG A 68 -1.70 7.45 -20.79
N LEU A 69 -2.03 7.31 -19.50
CA LEU A 69 -2.79 6.17 -19.01
C LEU A 69 -4.18 6.13 -19.66
N LEU A 70 -4.49 5.02 -20.33
CA LEU A 70 -5.83 4.76 -20.88
C LEU A 70 -6.68 3.98 -19.88
N ARG A 71 -6.09 2.94 -19.29
CA ARG A 71 -6.71 2.12 -18.25
C ARG A 71 -5.64 1.55 -17.33
N PRO A 72 -5.77 1.66 -16.00
CA PRO A 72 -4.85 1.03 -15.07
C PRO A 72 -4.95 -0.50 -15.14
N THR A 73 -3.85 -1.17 -14.85
CA THR A 73 -3.85 -2.63 -14.66
C THR A 73 -4.45 -2.94 -13.31
N LYS A 74 -5.50 -3.77 -13.28
CA LYS A 74 -6.07 -4.24 -12.02
C LYS A 74 -5.26 -5.44 -11.54
N VAL A 75 -4.65 -5.30 -10.38
CA VAL A 75 -3.64 -6.24 -9.87
C VAL A 75 -3.93 -6.68 -8.44
N GLY A 76 -3.46 -7.88 -8.11
CA GLY A 76 -3.22 -8.30 -6.74
C GLY A 76 -1.74 -8.08 -6.38
N VAL A 77 -1.46 -7.58 -5.19
CA VAL A 77 -0.09 -7.32 -4.71
C VAL A 77 0.31 -8.26 -3.58
N SER A 78 1.59 -8.57 -3.44
CA SER A 78 2.12 -9.38 -2.36
C SER A 78 2.16 -8.58 -1.06
N LYS A 79 1.74 -9.19 0.06
CA LYS A 79 2.05 -8.73 1.42
C LYS A 79 3.49 -9.04 1.86
N GLY A 80 4.19 -9.86 1.08
CA GLY A 80 5.53 -10.36 1.34
C GLY A 80 5.56 -11.58 2.27
N GLY A 81 6.43 -12.55 1.97
CA GLY A 81 7.02 -13.42 2.98
C GLY A 81 8.10 -12.72 3.77
N PRO A 82 8.47 -13.23 4.96
CA PRO A 82 9.44 -12.57 5.82
C PRO A 82 10.82 -12.61 5.18
N LYS A 83 11.19 -11.53 4.47
CA LYS A 83 12.60 -11.20 4.26
C LYS A 83 13.00 -10.20 5.33
N ALA A 84 13.85 -10.67 6.23
CA ALA A 84 14.39 -9.94 7.37
C ALA A 84 14.88 -8.52 7.01
N ALA A 85 14.47 -7.58 7.87
CA ALA A 85 15.10 -6.32 8.24
C ALA A 85 15.51 -5.33 7.12
N ALA A 86 14.77 -4.23 7.06
CA ALA A 86 15.40 -2.92 7.16
C ALA A 86 14.80 -2.21 8.41
N PRO A 87 15.63 -1.87 9.41
CA PRO A 87 15.20 -1.13 10.59
C PRO A 87 14.98 0.33 10.20
N SER A 88 13.77 0.85 10.40
CA SER A 88 13.62 2.29 10.61
C SER A 88 14.11 2.58 12.03
N THR A 89 15.41 2.79 12.16
CA THR A 89 16.04 3.36 13.35
C THR A 89 15.31 4.66 13.72
N PRO A 90 14.92 4.85 14.99
CA PRO A 90 14.54 6.14 15.52
C PRO A 90 15.79 7.01 15.71
N GLU A 91 15.95 8.07 14.89
CA GLU A 91 16.88 9.18 15.13
C GLU A 91 16.00 10.44 15.28
N GLU A 92 15.67 10.81 16.52
CA GLU A 92 16.36 11.75 17.42
C GLU A 92 15.84 13.20 17.33
N PRO A 93 15.59 13.87 18.47
CA PRO A 93 15.07 15.24 18.54
C PRO A 93 16.22 16.26 18.42
N LEU A 94 16.04 17.30 17.61
CA LEU A 94 17.01 18.40 17.47
C LEU A 94 16.33 19.77 17.44
N ALA A 95 16.81 20.62 18.35
CA ALA A 95 16.77 22.09 18.38
C ALA A 95 15.40 22.74 18.66
N SER A 96 15.23 23.77 19.48
CA SER A 96 16.11 24.87 19.93
C SER A 96 15.40 25.55 21.13
N GLU A 97 16.05 25.82 22.27
CA GLU A 97 16.93 26.97 22.58
C GLU A 97 16.17 28.14 23.28
N GLN A 98 16.38 28.20 24.61
CA GLN A 98 16.53 29.39 25.49
C GLN A 98 15.41 30.44 25.63
N ALA A 99 14.92 30.60 26.87
CA ALA A 99 14.83 31.91 27.52
C ALA A 99 14.82 31.75 29.07
N VAL A 100 15.74 32.48 29.72
CA VAL A 100 15.92 32.61 31.17
C VAL A 100 14.97 33.70 31.70
N ALA A 101 14.25 33.45 32.81
CA ALA A 101 13.87 34.49 33.78
C ALA A 101 13.34 33.89 35.10
N GLU A 102 14.22 33.94 36.09
CA GLU A 102 14.02 34.16 37.53
C GLU A 102 12.65 34.73 37.99
N ASN A 103 11.97 34.04 38.92
CA ASN A 103 11.44 34.57 40.19
C ASN A 103 10.65 33.47 40.95
N ALA A 104 10.93 33.32 42.25
CA ALA A 104 10.14 32.54 43.22
C ALA A 104 9.32 33.52 44.08
N PRO A 105 8.54 33.05 45.07
CA PRO A 105 7.46 32.04 45.08
C PRO A 105 6.14 32.68 45.58
N GLU A 106 4.99 32.00 45.53
CA GLU A 106 3.95 32.05 46.59
C GLU A 106 2.71 31.22 46.24
N GLN A 107 2.24 30.43 47.23
CA GLN A 107 0.84 30.21 47.66
C GLN A 107 -0.20 29.78 46.60
N THR A 108 -1.05 28.79 46.77
CA THR A 108 -1.65 28.17 47.96
C THR A 108 -2.45 26.96 47.48
N LYS A 109 -2.51 25.92 48.32
CA LYS A 109 -3.49 24.85 48.21
C LYS A 109 -4.90 25.43 48.25
N ALA A 110 -5.73 25.06 47.29
CA ALA A 110 -7.17 25.21 47.42
C ALA A 110 -7.87 24.10 46.63
N TYR A 111 -8.86 23.49 47.27
CA TYR A 111 -9.86 22.56 46.73
C TYR A 111 -9.44 21.08 46.60
N GLU A 112 -9.57 20.38 47.73
CA GLU A 112 -10.05 19.00 47.77
C GLU A 112 -11.36 18.87 46.99
N GLN A 113 -11.50 17.78 46.22
CA GLN A 113 -12.72 17.01 45.88
C GLN A 113 -12.35 16.16 44.64
N GLY A 114 -12.29 14.84 44.68
CA GLY A 114 -13.29 13.92 45.22
C GLY A 114 -14.23 13.52 44.08
N ALA A 115 -13.84 12.55 43.25
CA ALA A 115 -14.76 11.77 42.43
C ALA A 115 -14.05 10.49 41.95
N GLU A 116 -14.69 9.38 42.28
CA GLU A 116 -14.26 8.00 42.15
C GLU A 116 -14.12 7.54 40.68
N ASN A 117 -13.21 6.59 40.44
CA ASN A 117 -13.11 5.88 39.17
C ASN A 117 -14.38 5.04 38.94
N PRO A 118 -15.12 5.23 37.83
CA PRO A 118 -16.24 4.37 37.49
C PRO A 118 -15.70 3.02 37.01
N GLY A 119 -16.12 1.96 37.70
CA GLY A 119 -15.58 0.62 37.53
C GLY A 119 -15.86 -0.03 36.18
N SER A 120 -14.97 -0.94 35.83
CA SER A 120 -15.30 -2.24 35.21
C SER A 120 -14.04 -3.10 35.16
N HIS A 121 -13.81 -3.90 36.20
CA HIS A 121 -13.21 -5.20 35.98
C HIS A 121 -14.14 -6.23 36.60
N VAL A 122 -14.89 -6.88 35.72
CA VAL A 122 -15.58 -8.14 35.95
C VAL A 122 -14.50 -9.24 36.00
N ASP A 123 -14.54 -10.11 37.00
CA ASP A 123 -14.93 -11.53 36.83
C ASP A 123 -14.54 -12.41 38.02
N GLU A 124 -15.37 -13.44 38.20
CA GLU A 124 -15.08 -14.77 38.79
C GLU A 124 -15.37 -15.01 40.29
N GLU A 125 -16.62 -15.35 40.61
CA GLU A 125 -17.00 -16.66 41.22
C GLU A 125 -18.54 -16.85 41.35
N LEU A 126 -18.96 -18.09 41.05
CA LEU A 126 -20.28 -18.77 41.10
C LEU A 126 -21.16 -18.75 39.84
#